data_AF-A0A6B8MDH3-F1
#
_entry.id   AF-A0A6B8MDH3-F1
#
_cell.length_a   1.000
_cell.length_b   1.000
_cell.length_c   1.000
_cell.angle_alpha   90.00
_cell.angle_beta   90.00
_cell.angle_gamma   90.00
#
_symmetry.space_group_name_H-M   'P 1'
#
loop_
_entity.id
_entity.type
_entity.pdbx_description
1 polymer ?
#
loop_
_entity_poly.entity_id
_entity_poly.type
_entity_poly.pdbx_seq_one_letter_code
_entity_poly.pdbx_strand_id
1 'polypeptide(L)'
;MGRKEAQIINAARSAFLEQGFAETSMEGIARAANVSKATLYAYFPSKEAMFSHLIEIECERKRILFGQPSLEDGVDAALRTLGKKFVSHFLAKDATKFFQTMSSERARFPELCRLYFNTGQKNVLDFVAELLEEAKSRGLLSFENAHLAANQFLNLVLSDLPMRVALGLDLPREEEAQKVLDSGVTVFLRAYLCSPVETDARVQSAPGVDAG
;
A
#
# COMPACT_ATOMS: atom_id res chain seq x y z
N MET A 1 -9.57 12.73 -14.77
CA MET A 1 -10.31 11.72 -15.56
C MET A 1 -11.55 12.37 -16.15
N GLY A 2 -11.79 12.18 -17.46
CA GLY A 2 -13.02 12.67 -18.11
C GLY A 2 -14.25 11.82 -17.75
N ARG A 3 -15.47 12.37 -17.86
CA ARG A 3 -16.71 11.64 -17.52
C ARG A 3 -16.87 10.31 -18.29
N LYS A 4 -16.55 10.29 -19.59
CA LYS A 4 -16.66 9.08 -20.44
C LYS A 4 -15.62 8.03 -20.08
N GLU A 5 -14.39 8.47 -19.80
CA GLU A 5 -13.30 7.61 -19.36
C GLU A 5 -13.67 6.89 -18.05
N ALA A 6 -14.19 7.64 -17.06
CA ALA A 6 -14.65 7.07 -15.78
C ALA A 6 -15.77 6.05 -15.96
N GLN A 7 -16.72 6.32 -16.87
CA GLN A 7 -17.81 5.40 -17.20
C GLN A 7 -17.29 4.08 -17.80
N ILE A 8 -16.32 4.16 -18.72
CA ILE A 8 -15.69 2.98 -19.32
C ILE A 8 -14.93 2.17 -18.26
N ILE A 9 -14.13 2.83 -17.43
CA ILE A 9 -13.34 2.15 -16.40
C ILE A 9 -14.22 1.49 -15.33
N ASN A 10 -15.31 2.14 -14.90
CA ASN A 10 -16.24 1.54 -13.96
C ASN A 10 -16.90 0.27 -14.54
N ALA A 11 -17.32 0.31 -15.81
CA ALA A 11 -17.86 -0.87 -16.48
C ALA A 11 -16.81 -1.99 -16.63
N ALA A 12 -15.58 -1.63 -16.99
CA ALA A 12 -14.47 -2.57 -17.10
C ALA A 12 -14.16 -3.24 -15.76
N ARG A 13 -14.10 -2.45 -14.69
CA ARG A 13 -13.88 -2.94 -13.32
C ARG A 13 -14.90 -3.99 -12.93
N SER A 14 -16.20 -3.70 -13.10
CA SER A 14 -17.26 -4.66 -12.78
C SER A 14 -17.15 -5.92 -13.63
N ALA A 15 -16.95 -5.78 -14.95
CA ALA A 15 -16.81 -6.93 -15.85
C ALA A 15 -15.62 -7.82 -15.47
N PHE A 16 -14.45 -7.24 -15.19
CA PHE A 16 -13.28 -8.01 -14.76
C PHE A 16 -13.51 -8.72 -13.42
N LEU A 17 -14.17 -8.07 -12.46
CA LEU A 17 -14.47 -8.68 -11.15
C LEU A 17 -15.50 -9.80 -11.22
N GLU A 18 -16.46 -9.72 -12.15
CA GLU A 18 -17.54 -10.70 -12.30
C GLU A 18 -17.15 -11.89 -13.18
N GLN A 19 -16.43 -11.63 -14.28
CA GLN A 19 -16.21 -12.60 -15.35
C GLN A 19 -14.74 -13.04 -15.46
N GLY A 20 -13.82 -12.32 -14.81
CA GLY A 20 -12.38 -12.51 -15.00
C GLY A 20 -11.82 -11.75 -16.21
N PHE A 21 -10.50 -11.68 -16.29
CA PHE A 21 -9.84 -10.93 -17.38
C PHE A 21 -10.00 -11.64 -18.71
N ALA A 22 -9.83 -12.97 -18.75
CA ALA A 22 -9.92 -13.78 -19.96
C ALA A 22 -11.26 -13.64 -20.68
N GLU A 23 -12.36 -13.85 -19.95
CA GLU A 23 -13.73 -13.92 -20.51
C GLU A 23 -14.34 -12.55 -20.81
N THR A 24 -13.77 -11.49 -20.24
CA THR A 24 -14.21 -10.11 -20.54
C THR A 24 -13.77 -9.69 -21.94
N SER A 25 -14.70 -9.18 -22.75
CA SER A 25 -14.44 -8.61 -24.09
C SER A 25 -14.55 -7.09 -24.12
N MET A 26 -13.78 -6.43 -24.99
CA MET A 26 -13.87 -4.98 -25.21
C MET A 26 -15.27 -4.55 -25.67
N GLU A 27 -15.92 -5.36 -26.51
CA GLU A 27 -17.30 -5.15 -26.96
C GLU A 27 -18.31 -5.29 -25.82
N GLY A 28 -18.09 -6.24 -24.90
CA GLY A 28 -18.86 -6.38 -23.68
C GLY A 28 -18.78 -5.13 -22.81
N ILE A 29 -17.55 -4.63 -22.59
CA ILE A 29 -17.30 -3.41 -21.82
C ILE A 29 -17.95 -2.19 -22.48
N ALA A 30 -17.82 -2.03 -23.81
CA ALA A 30 -18.44 -0.91 -24.53
C ALA A 30 -19.97 -0.88 -24.35
N ARG A 31 -20.63 -2.05 -24.42
CA ARG A 31 -22.07 -2.18 -24.17
C ARG A 31 -22.42 -1.83 -22.72
N ALA A 32 -21.69 -2.37 -21.75
CA ALA A 32 -21.90 -2.10 -20.33
C ALA A 32 -21.68 -0.61 -19.98
N ALA A 33 -20.69 0.02 -20.61
CA ALA A 33 -20.39 1.44 -20.46
C ALA A 33 -21.33 2.36 -21.27
N ASN A 34 -22.24 1.81 -22.09
CA ASN A 34 -23.10 2.57 -23.00
C ASN A 34 -22.31 3.53 -23.92
N VAL A 35 -21.21 3.04 -24.51
CA VAL A 35 -20.38 3.79 -25.47
C VAL A 35 -20.19 3.01 -26.77
N SER A 36 -19.88 3.70 -27.87
CA SER A 36 -19.55 3.02 -29.13
C SER A 36 -18.18 2.35 -29.06
N LYS A 37 -17.98 1.30 -29.88
CA LYS A 37 -16.67 0.65 -30.04
C LYS A 37 -15.58 1.65 -30.41
N ALA A 38 -15.85 2.55 -31.37
CA ALA A 38 -14.92 3.61 -31.74
C ALA A 38 -14.54 4.52 -30.56
N THR A 39 -15.50 4.85 -29.69
CA THR A 39 -15.22 5.65 -28.48
C THR A 39 -14.32 4.86 -27.52
N LEU A 40 -14.65 3.60 -27.24
CA LEU A 40 -13.86 2.76 -26.33
C LEU A 40 -12.39 2.65 -26.78
N TYR A 41 -12.16 2.31 -28.05
CA TYR A 41 -10.80 2.13 -28.59
C TYR A 41 -10.03 3.45 -28.72
N ALA A 42 -10.70 4.60 -28.77
CA ALA A 42 -10.04 5.91 -28.70
C ALA A 42 -9.47 6.22 -27.31
N TYR A 43 -10.07 5.69 -26.24
CA TYR A 43 -9.55 5.81 -24.88
C TYR A 43 -8.56 4.68 -24.55
N PHE A 44 -8.89 3.45 -24.92
CA PHE A 44 -8.13 2.27 -24.55
C PHE A 44 -7.87 1.39 -25.77
N PRO A 45 -6.64 1.38 -26.32
CA PRO A 45 -6.34 0.66 -27.55
C PRO A 45 -6.43 -0.87 -27.39
N SER A 46 -6.33 -1.37 -26.16
CA SER A 46 -6.47 -2.79 -25.85
C SER A 46 -7.07 -3.03 -24.46
N LYS A 47 -7.48 -4.28 -24.20
CA LYS A 47 -8.00 -4.72 -22.89
C LYS A 47 -6.92 -4.64 -21.81
N GLU A 48 -5.68 -4.93 -22.17
CA GLU A 48 -4.49 -4.83 -21.32
C GLU A 48 -4.20 -3.38 -20.95
N ALA A 49 -4.26 -2.44 -21.90
CA ALA A 49 -4.07 -1.01 -21.63
C ALA A 49 -5.16 -0.48 -20.68
N MET A 50 -6.41 -0.90 -20.86
CA MET A 50 -7.51 -0.56 -19.96
C MET A 50 -7.31 -1.12 -18.56
N PHE A 51 -6.86 -2.37 -18.45
CA PHE A 51 -6.59 -3.01 -17.16
C PHE A 51 -5.40 -2.39 -16.45
N SER A 52 -4.35 -2.04 -17.19
CA SER A 52 -3.20 -1.26 -16.70
C SER A 52 -3.65 0.02 -16.02
N HIS A 53 -4.51 0.77 -16.71
CA HIS A 53 -5.07 2.01 -16.18
C HIS A 53 -6.00 1.79 -14.98
N LEU A 54 -6.78 0.70 -14.99
CA LEU A 54 -7.59 0.32 -13.84
C LEU A 54 -6.73 0.00 -12.60
N ILE A 55 -5.58 -0.67 -12.78
CA ILE A 55 -4.62 -0.92 -11.69
C ILE A 55 -4.12 0.41 -11.11
N GLU A 56 -3.73 1.36 -11.96
CA GLU A 56 -3.28 2.69 -11.51
C GLU A 56 -4.35 3.38 -10.67
N ILE A 57 -5.60 3.37 -11.12
CA ILE A 57 -6.74 3.96 -10.40
C ILE A 57 -6.99 3.27 -9.06
N GLU A 58 -6.94 1.93 -9.02
CA GLU A 58 -7.09 1.19 -7.77
C GLU A 58 -5.96 1.49 -6.78
N CYS A 59 -4.75 1.75 -7.27
CA CYS A 59 -3.62 2.13 -6.43
C CYS A 59 -3.76 3.56 -5.90
N GLU A 60 -4.17 4.50 -6.74
CA GLU A 60 -4.42 5.88 -6.32
C GLU A 60 -5.57 5.95 -5.31
N ARG A 61 -6.64 5.17 -5.52
CA ARG A 61 -7.75 5.06 -4.58
C ARG A 61 -7.29 4.60 -3.19
N LYS A 62 -6.33 3.67 -3.14
CA LYS A 62 -5.72 3.22 -1.87
C LYS A 62 -4.95 4.36 -1.19
N ARG A 63 -4.19 5.15 -1.94
CA ARG A 63 -3.48 6.33 -1.41
C ARG A 63 -4.45 7.31 -0.73
N ILE A 64 -5.57 7.61 -1.40
CA ILE A 64 -6.63 8.47 -0.85
C ILE A 64 -7.29 7.85 0.39
N LEU A 65 -7.63 6.55 0.33
CA LEU A 65 -8.29 5.84 1.42
C LEU A 65 -7.41 5.76 2.68
N PHE A 66 -6.12 5.52 2.49
CA PHE A 66 -5.17 5.46 3.60
C PHE A 66 -4.89 6.84 4.18
N GLY A 67 -4.94 7.92 3.38
CA GLY A 67 -4.65 9.29 3.83
C GLY A 67 -3.23 9.43 4.41
N GLN A 68 -2.74 10.62 4.72
CA GLN A 68 -1.43 10.72 5.40
C GLN A 68 -1.63 10.69 6.93
N PRO A 69 -1.06 9.70 7.65
CA PRO A 69 -1.07 9.71 9.11
C PRO A 69 -0.30 10.93 9.63
N SER A 70 -0.88 11.63 10.61
CA SER A 70 -0.20 12.73 11.28
C SER A 70 0.89 12.18 12.21
N LEU A 71 2.07 12.81 12.19
CA LEU A 71 3.13 12.57 13.16
C LEU A 71 2.98 13.39 14.45
N GLU A 72 1.91 14.19 14.59
CA GLU A 72 1.67 15.05 15.77
C GLU A 72 1.51 14.24 17.06
N ASP A 73 0.81 13.10 16.99
CA ASP A 73 0.62 12.19 18.13
C ASP A 73 1.81 11.23 18.34
N GLY A 74 2.90 11.43 17.59
CA GLY A 74 4.11 10.62 17.64
C GLY A 74 4.16 9.48 16.62
N VAL A 75 5.38 8.99 16.36
CA VAL A 75 5.64 8.00 15.31
C VAL A 75 4.99 6.64 15.57
N ASP A 76 4.89 6.19 16.82
CA ASP A 76 4.20 4.94 17.17
C ASP A 76 2.71 5.00 16.81
N ALA A 77 2.02 6.08 17.20
CA ALA A 77 0.61 6.28 16.89
C ALA A 77 0.36 6.38 15.37
N ALA A 78 1.23 7.10 14.66
CA ALA A 78 1.16 7.22 13.20
C ALA A 78 1.32 5.87 12.49
N LEU A 79 2.33 5.07 12.86
CA LEU A 79 2.58 3.76 12.28
C LEU A 79 1.49 2.75 12.62
N ARG A 80 0.95 2.75 13.85
CA ARG A 80 -0.19 1.91 14.21
C ARG A 80 -1.42 2.28 13.39
N THR A 81 -1.71 3.58 13.24
CA THR A 81 -2.84 4.06 12.45
C THR A 81 -2.71 3.63 10.99
N LEU A 82 -1.52 3.81 10.41
CA LEU A 82 -1.22 3.39 9.05
C LEU A 82 -1.41 1.87 8.87
N GLY A 83 -0.80 1.09 9.77
CA GLY A 83 -0.87 -0.37 9.72
C GLY A 83 -2.29 -0.90 9.89
N LYS A 84 -3.12 -0.28 10.75
CA LYS A 84 -4.55 -0.61 10.88
C LYS A 84 -5.27 -0.47 9.55
N LYS A 85 -5.06 0.62 8.82
CA LYS A 85 -5.70 0.85 7.52
C LYS A 85 -5.30 -0.21 6.49
N PHE A 86 -4.03 -0.61 6.46
CA PHE A 86 -3.57 -1.70 5.60
C PHE A 86 -4.18 -3.05 6.00
N VAL A 87 -4.19 -3.40 7.28
CA VAL A 87 -4.79 -4.64 7.78
C VAL A 87 -6.29 -4.69 7.44
N SER A 88 -7.05 -3.63 7.74
CA SER A 88 -8.47 -3.54 7.42
C SER A 88 -8.74 -3.68 5.92
N HIS A 89 -7.84 -3.15 5.07
CA HIS A 89 -7.94 -3.32 3.62
C HIS A 89 -7.83 -4.80 3.19
N PHE A 90 -6.91 -5.58 3.78
CA PHE A 90 -6.80 -7.01 3.48
C PHE A 90 -7.93 -7.85 4.07
N LEU A 91 -8.53 -7.41 5.19
CA LEU A 91 -9.70 -8.05 5.78
C LEU A 91 -11.00 -7.73 5.03
N ALA A 92 -11.02 -6.67 4.21
CA ALA A 92 -12.18 -6.27 3.42
C ALA A 92 -12.39 -7.17 2.18
N LYS A 93 -13.60 -7.72 2.03
CA LYS A 93 -13.96 -8.72 0.99
C LYS A 93 -13.71 -8.26 -0.46
N ASP A 94 -13.78 -6.97 -0.74
CA ASP A 94 -13.68 -6.44 -2.11
C ASP A 94 -12.24 -6.33 -2.62
N ALA A 95 -11.27 -6.10 -1.73
CA ALA A 95 -9.86 -6.06 -2.09
C ALA A 95 -9.33 -7.44 -2.51
N THR A 96 -9.90 -8.48 -1.91
CA THR A 96 -9.54 -9.89 -2.09
C THR A 96 -9.89 -10.38 -3.49
N LYS A 97 -11.09 -10.06 -3.99
CA LYS A 97 -11.56 -10.53 -5.30
C LYS A 97 -10.71 -10.02 -6.46
N PHE A 98 -10.38 -8.73 -6.49
CA PHE A 98 -9.56 -8.16 -7.56
C PHE A 98 -8.19 -8.84 -7.66
N PHE A 99 -7.54 -9.04 -6.51
CA PHE A 99 -6.24 -9.67 -6.43
C PHE A 99 -6.28 -11.17 -6.78
N GLN A 100 -7.34 -11.87 -6.36
CA GLN A 100 -7.57 -13.28 -6.70
C GLN A 100 -7.81 -13.47 -8.19
N THR A 101 -8.71 -12.68 -8.78
CA THR A 101 -8.99 -12.71 -10.22
C THR A 101 -7.74 -12.46 -11.06
N MET A 102 -6.89 -11.52 -10.63
CA MET A 102 -5.61 -11.30 -11.29
C MET A 102 -4.68 -12.51 -11.14
N SER A 103 -4.58 -13.07 -9.93
CA SER A 103 -3.68 -14.19 -9.64
C SER A 103 -4.06 -15.46 -10.40
N SER A 104 -5.37 -15.69 -10.66
CA SER A 104 -5.84 -16.82 -11.48
C SER A 104 -5.43 -16.73 -12.95
N GLU A 105 -5.17 -15.52 -13.45
CA GLU A 105 -4.84 -15.26 -14.86
C GLU A 105 -3.32 -15.30 -15.13
N ARG A 106 -2.49 -15.54 -14.11
CA ARG A 106 -1.02 -15.47 -14.16
C ARG A 106 -0.38 -16.33 -15.26
N ALA A 107 -0.96 -17.49 -15.55
CA ALA A 107 -0.41 -18.42 -16.54
C ALA A 107 -0.63 -17.93 -17.98
N ARG A 108 -1.71 -17.18 -18.20
CA ARG A 108 -2.11 -16.67 -19.52
C ARG A 108 -1.59 -15.25 -19.76
N PHE A 109 -1.48 -14.46 -18.69
CA PHE A 109 -1.09 -13.04 -18.75
C PHE A 109 -0.06 -12.67 -17.67
N PRO A 110 1.17 -13.22 -17.73
CA PRO A 110 2.20 -12.96 -16.72
C PRO A 110 2.60 -11.48 -16.63
N GLU A 111 2.54 -10.75 -17.74
CA GLU A 111 2.83 -9.31 -17.79
C GLU A 111 1.83 -8.46 -16.98
N LEU A 112 0.57 -8.91 -16.84
CA LEU A 112 -0.41 -8.22 -16.01
C LEU A 112 -0.07 -8.34 -14.51
N CYS A 113 0.39 -9.51 -14.07
CA CYS A 113 0.87 -9.70 -12.71
C CYS A 113 2.11 -8.84 -12.43
N ARG A 114 3.05 -8.77 -13.40
CA ARG A 114 4.24 -7.90 -13.29
C ARG A 114 3.84 -6.43 -13.20
N LEU A 115 2.90 -6.00 -14.02
CA LEU A 115 2.42 -4.63 -14.00
C LEU A 115 1.73 -4.28 -12.68
N TYR A 116 0.84 -5.15 -12.19
CA TYR A 116 0.23 -4.96 -10.88
C TYR A 116 1.26 -4.91 -9.75
N PHE A 117 2.24 -5.81 -9.79
CA PHE A 117 3.30 -5.85 -8.79
C PHE A 117 4.13 -4.55 -8.84
N ASN A 118 4.62 -4.17 -10.01
CA ASN A 118 5.47 -2.99 -10.18
C ASN A 118 4.72 -1.69 -9.87
N THR A 119 3.52 -1.50 -10.39
CA THR A 119 2.74 -0.27 -10.18
C THR A 119 2.15 -0.22 -8.77
N GLY A 120 1.55 -1.33 -8.33
CA GLY A 120 0.84 -1.41 -7.05
C GLY A 120 1.74 -1.48 -5.83
N GLN A 121 2.83 -2.26 -5.88
CA GLN A 121 3.79 -2.23 -4.78
C GLN A 121 4.55 -0.91 -4.72
N LYS A 122 4.97 -0.37 -5.87
CA LYS A 122 5.71 0.90 -5.88
C LYS A 122 4.88 2.02 -5.25
N ASN A 123 3.62 2.19 -5.65
CA ASN A 123 2.78 3.25 -5.09
C ASN A 123 2.50 3.08 -3.58
N VAL A 124 2.31 1.84 -3.12
CA VAL A 124 2.13 1.55 -1.69
C VAL A 124 3.42 1.81 -0.90
N LEU A 125 4.56 1.35 -1.41
CA LEU A 125 5.85 1.53 -0.77
C LEU A 125 6.28 3.00 -0.76
N ASP A 126 6.08 3.73 -1.87
CA ASP A 126 6.36 5.15 -1.99
C ASP A 126 5.57 5.93 -0.92
N PHE A 127 4.28 5.62 -0.78
CA PHE A 127 3.42 6.27 0.21
C PHE A 127 3.86 6.00 1.66
N VAL A 128 4.28 4.78 2.00
CA VAL A 128 4.81 4.47 3.34
C VAL A 128 6.19 5.13 3.52
N ALA A 129 7.03 5.10 2.49
CA ALA A 129 8.36 5.71 2.50
C ALA A 129 8.29 7.23 2.72
N GLU A 130 7.31 7.92 2.14
CA GLU A 130 7.06 9.35 2.36
C GLU A 130 6.87 9.66 3.87
N LEU A 131 6.02 8.89 4.57
CA LEU A 131 5.81 9.06 6.02
C LEU A 131 7.08 8.77 6.82
N LEU A 132 7.81 7.72 6.44
CA LEU A 132 9.04 7.34 7.13
C LEU A 132 10.14 8.39 6.95
N GLU A 133 10.30 8.95 5.74
CA GLU A 133 11.25 10.04 5.48
C GLU A 133 10.88 11.31 6.24
N GLU A 134 9.59 11.61 6.35
CA GLU A 134 9.14 12.71 7.21
C GLU A 134 9.53 12.46 8.68
N ALA A 135 9.28 11.26 9.20
CA ALA A 135 9.68 10.90 10.57
C ALA A 135 11.21 10.96 10.77
N LYS A 136 11.99 10.54 9.77
CA LYS A 136 13.47 10.67 9.78
C LYS A 136 13.92 12.12 9.75
N SER A 137 13.28 12.98 8.94
CA SER A 137 13.57 14.42 8.89
C SER A 137 13.32 15.12 10.23
N ARG A 138 12.38 14.59 11.03
CA ARG A 138 12.07 15.05 12.39
C ARG A 138 12.95 14.40 13.47
N GLY A 139 13.91 13.57 13.09
CA GLY A 139 14.80 12.85 14.01
C GLY A 139 14.13 11.74 14.82
N LEU A 140 12.93 11.29 14.42
CA LEU A 140 12.18 10.25 15.13
C LEU A 140 12.64 8.84 14.74
N LEU A 141 13.09 8.67 13.50
CA LEU A 141 13.57 7.39 12.96
C LEU A 141 14.94 7.57 12.29
N SER A 142 15.73 6.49 12.24
CA SER A 142 17.01 6.43 11.55
C SER A 142 17.10 5.19 10.68
N PHE A 143 17.25 5.37 9.37
CA PHE A 143 17.45 4.29 8.39
C PHE A 143 18.17 4.82 7.14
N GLU A 144 18.82 3.94 6.39
CA GLU A 144 19.54 4.30 5.17
C GLU A 144 18.63 4.44 3.93
N ASN A 145 17.65 3.53 3.79
CA ASN A 145 16.79 3.45 2.61
C ASN A 145 15.31 3.36 3.03
N ALA A 146 14.52 4.38 2.67
CA ALA A 146 13.11 4.46 3.05
C ALA A 146 12.24 3.37 2.43
N HIS A 147 12.48 3.00 1.17
CA HIS A 147 11.72 1.93 0.51
C HIS A 147 11.96 0.58 1.14
N LEU A 148 13.20 0.30 1.55
CA LEU A 148 13.52 -0.91 2.29
C LEU A 148 12.84 -0.92 3.66
N ALA A 149 12.93 0.18 4.41
CA ALA A 149 12.25 0.33 5.70
C ALA A 149 10.73 0.18 5.57
N ALA A 150 10.12 0.78 4.54
CA ALA A 150 8.70 0.65 4.22
C ALA A 150 8.32 -0.81 3.92
N ASN A 151 9.15 -1.53 3.15
CA ASN A 151 8.91 -2.94 2.86
C ASN A 151 8.96 -3.80 4.12
N GLN A 152 9.96 -3.57 4.98
CA GLN A 152 10.10 -4.28 6.25
C GLN A 152 8.93 -3.98 7.20
N PHE A 153 8.53 -2.72 7.31
CA PHE A 153 7.34 -2.31 8.06
C PHE A 153 6.10 -3.08 7.60
N LEU A 154 5.80 -3.07 6.29
CA LEU A 154 4.64 -3.74 5.74
C LEU A 154 4.67 -5.26 5.96
N ASN A 155 5.83 -5.90 5.78
CA ASN A 155 5.97 -7.34 6.05
C ASN A 155 5.72 -7.69 7.52
N LEU A 156 6.21 -6.87 8.44
CA LEU A 156 6.01 -7.08 9.88
C LEU A 156 4.55 -6.92 10.30
N VAL A 157 3.84 -5.93 9.76
CA VAL A 157 2.45 -5.64 10.17
C VAL A 157 1.40 -6.46 9.43
N LEU A 158 1.69 -6.88 8.18
CA LEU A 158 0.77 -7.67 7.37
C LEU A 158 0.99 -9.18 7.53
N SER A 159 2.21 -9.61 7.85
CA SER A 159 2.57 -11.03 7.99
C SER A 159 2.08 -11.86 6.79
N ASP A 160 1.28 -12.91 7.02
CA ASP A 160 0.77 -13.82 6.00
C ASP A 160 -0.57 -13.39 5.37
N LEU A 161 -1.16 -12.25 5.78
CA LEU A 161 -2.43 -11.75 5.23
C LEU A 161 -2.46 -11.66 3.70
N PRO A 162 -1.46 -11.06 3.02
CA PRO A 162 -1.46 -10.97 1.57
C PRO A 162 -1.45 -12.35 0.91
N MET A 163 -0.73 -13.31 1.50
CA MET A 163 -0.65 -14.69 1.00
C MET A 163 -1.98 -15.42 1.17
N ARG A 164 -2.64 -15.29 2.33
CA ARG A 164 -3.97 -15.88 2.57
C ARG A 164 -5.00 -15.37 1.58
N VAL A 165 -5.00 -14.06 1.34
CA VAL A 165 -5.85 -13.42 0.32
C VAL A 165 -5.55 -13.98 -1.08
N ALA A 166 -4.27 -14.08 -1.45
CA ALA A 166 -3.83 -14.65 -2.73
C ALA A 166 -4.38 -16.04 -2.99
N LEU A 167 -4.32 -16.89 -1.95
CA LEU A 167 -4.65 -18.31 -2.00
C LEU A 167 -6.12 -18.59 -1.68
N GLY A 168 -6.92 -17.57 -1.34
CA GLY A 168 -8.32 -17.74 -0.96
C GLY A 168 -8.51 -18.52 0.35
N LEU A 169 -7.58 -18.38 1.28
CA LEU A 169 -7.64 -19.00 2.60
C LEU A 169 -8.47 -18.18 3.58
N ASP A 170 -8.88 -18.82 4.67
CA ASP A 170 -9.52 -18.13 5.79
C ASP A 170 -8.62 -17.03 6.35
N LEU A 171 -9.23 -15.87 6.55
CA LEU A 171 -8.60 -14.71 7.15
C LEU A 171 -8.68 -14.79 8.68
N PRO A 172 -7.64 -14.34 9.39
CA PRO A 172 -7.66 -14.33 10.86
C PRO A 172 -8.75 -13.40 11.38
N ARG A 173 -9.12 -13.58 12.65
CA ARG A 173 -10.01 -12.63 13.32
C ARG A 173 -9.33 -11.27 13.44
N GLU A 174 -10.12 -10.21 13.51
CA GLU A 174 -9.60 -8.84 13.64
C GLU A 174 -8.68 -8.68 14.86
N GLU A 175 -9.01 -9.32 15.99
CA GLU A 175 -8.16 -9.33 17.19
C GLU A 175 -6.80 -10.00 16.98
N GLU A 176 -6.75 -11.08 16.20
CA GLU A 176 -5.50 -11.79 15.89
C GLU A 176 -4.63 -10.95 14.96
N ALA A 177 -5.23 -10.35 13.93
CA ALA A 177 -4.55 -9.43 13.03
C ALA A 177 -4.03 -8.18 13.77
N GLN A 178 -4.80 -7.65 14.73
CA GLN A 178 -4.40 -6.52 15.55
C GLN A 178 -3.17 -6.84 16.42
N LYS A 179 -3.09 -8.05 17.00
CA LYS A 179 -1.91 -8.48 17.75
C LYS A 179 -0.65 -8.56 16.89
N VAL A 180 -0.78 -9.07 15.67
CA VAL A 180 0.33 -9.14 14.69
C VAL A 180 0.79 -7.73 14.33
N LEU A 181 -0.15 -6.85 13.97
CA LEU A 181 0.14 -5.44 13.70
C LEU A 181 0.89 -4.79 14.86
N ASP A 182 0.38 -4.92 16.08
CA ASP A 182 0.97 -4.25 17.25
C ASP A 182 2.38 -4.75 17.53
N SER A 183 2.61 -6.06 17.40
CA SER A 183 3.93 -6.65 17.53
C SER A 183 4.88 -6.18 16.42
N GLY A 184 4.41 -6.15 15.17
CA GLY A 184 5.17 -5.71 14.02
C GLY A 184 5.65 -4.25 14.14
N VAL A 185 4.76 -3.35 14.59
CA VAL A 185 5.12 -1.95 14.89
C VAL A 185 6.19 -1.89 15.98
N THR A 186 6.03 -2.64 17.07
CA THR A 186 7.01 -2.67 18.16
C THR A 186 8.39 -3.17 17.68
N VAL A 187 8.44 -4.21 16.86
CA VAL A 187 9.71 -4.70 16.28
C VAL A 187 10.34 -3.65 15.37
N PHE A 188 9.54 -3.03 14.50
CA PHE A 188 10.01 -2.00 13.58
C PHE A 188 10.60 -0.80 14.33
N LEU A 189 9.89 -0.31 15.35
CA LEU A 189 10.34 0.81 16.18
C LEU A 189 11.60 0.48 16.97
N ARG A 190 11.75 -0.74 17.49
CA ARG A 190 13.00 -1.15 18.15
C ARG A 190 14.20 -1.15 17.21
N ALA A 191 13.98 -1.40 15.93
CA ALA A 191 15.05 -1.39 14.92
C ALA A 191 15.42 0.03 14.46
N TYR A 192 14.43 0.95 14.38
CA TYR A 192 14.60 2.23 13.69
C TYR A 192 14.38 3.48 14.53
N LEU A 193 13.87 3.39 15.77
CA LEU A 193 13.75 4.57 16.64
C LEU A 193 15.14 5.16 16.90
N CYS A 194 15.25 6.47 16.73
CA CYS A 194 16.39 7.19 17.27
C CYS A 194 16.39 7.01 18.79
N SER A 195 17.50 6.52 19.36
CA SER A 195 17.68 6.62 20.79
C SER A 195 17.64 8.10 21.18
N PRO A 196 17.06 8.47 22.34
CA PRO A 196 17.21 9.83 22.84
C PRO A 196 18.71 10.11 22.88
N VAL A 197 19.12 11.19 22.21
CA VAL A 197 20.48 11.69 22.32
C VAL A 197 20.72 11.88 23.81
N GLU A 198 21.59 11.06 24.41
CA GLU A 198 22.14 11.37 25.72
C GLU A 198 22.87 12.71 25.54
N THR A 199 22.19 13.80 25.89
CA THR A 199 22.85 15.09 26.05
C THR A 199 23.92 14.86 27.09
N ASP A 200 25.17 14.78 26.62
CA ASP A 200 26.36 14.48 27.41
C ASP A 200 26.51 15.52 28.51
N ALA A 201 25.87 15.26 29.66
CA ALA A 201 25.99 16.04 30.88
C ALA A 201 27.29 15.64 31.60
N ARG A 202 28.42 15.80 30.91
CA ARG A 202 29.77 15.71 31.49
C ARG A 202 30.62 16.90 31.07
N VAL A 203 30.14 18.09 31.41
CA VAL A 203 31.02 19.21 31.76
C VAL A 203 30.64 19.67 33.17
N GLN A 204 30.87 18.80 34.15
CA GLN A 204 30.92 19.20 35.56
C GLN A 204 32.33 19.74 35.84
N SER A 205 32.39 21.08 35.94
CA SER A 205 33.06 21.80 37.03
C SER A 205 34.38 21.20 37.54
N ALA A 206 35.51 21.68 37.00
CA ALA A 206 36.74 21.71 37.79
C ALA A 206 36.69 22.94 38.74
N PRO A 207 36.88 22.76 40.06
CA PRO A 207 36.93 23.86 41.00
C PRO A 207 38.23 24.65 40.83
N GLY A 208 38.14 25.96 41.04
CA GLY A 208 39.29 26.85 41.06
C GLY A 208 40.34 26.36 42.06
N VAL A 209 41.58 26.29 41.58
CA VAL A 209 42.75 26.19 42.44
C VAL A 209 43.35 27.59 42.51
N ASP A 210 43.01 28.26 43.60
CA ASP A 210 43.72 29.42 44.12
C ASP A 210 44.90 28.89 44.94
N ALA A 211 46.13 29.16 44.50
CA ALA A 211 47.36 29.02 45.28
C ALA A 211 48.54 29.63 44.50
N GLY A 212 49.00 30.82 44.94
CA GLY A 212 50.29 31.40 44.53
C GLY A 212 50.26 32.90 44.37
#